data_AF-A0A1H0C295-F1
#
_entry.id   AF-A0A1H0C295-F1
#
_cell.length_a   1.000
_cell.length_b   1.000
_cell.length_c   1.000
_cell.angle_alpha   90.00
_cell.angle_beta   90.00
_cell.angle_gamma   90.00
#
_symmetry.space_group_name_H-M   'P 1'
#
loop_
_entity.id
_entity.type
_entity.pdbx_description
1 polymer ?
#
loop_
_entity_poly.entity_id
_entity_poly.type
_entity_poly.pdbx_seq_one_letter_code
_entity_poly.pdbx_strand_id
1 'polypeptide(L)'
;MRLEDNPLLPQSIGDGNALLFALKKYFQQISQKVNQLGDGRMAARDLTATAVPTTGMYAKGDFVANSNPVELGAASNKYVITGWICTVGGTPGTFVQARVLTGN
;
A
#
# COMPACT_ATOMS: atom_id res chain seq x y z
N MET A 1 6.57 0.19 -3.29
CA MET A 1 6.94 0.87 -4.55
C MET A 1 5.67 1.05 -5.37
N ARG A 2 5.26 2.31 -5.60
CA ARG A 2 4.13 2.60 -6.48
C ARG A 2 4.60 2.48 -7.93
N LEU A 3 3.79 1.85 -8.78
CA LEU A 3 4.07 1.87 -10.22
C LEU A 3 3.61 3.21 -10.77
N GLU A 4 4.29 3.70 -11.80
CA GLU A 4 3.86 4.92 -12.47
C GLU A 4 2.51 4.69 -13.16
N ASP A 5 1.56 5.59 -12.92
CA ASP A 5 0.21 5.48 -13.49
C ASP A 5 0.23 5.70 -15.02
N ASN A 6 1.23 6.44 -15.53
CA ASN A 6 1.46 6.64 -16.96
C ASN A 6 2.90 6.21 -17.34
N PRO A 7 3.09 5.04 -17.97
CA PRO A 7 4.42 4.62 -18.42
C PRO A 7 4.90 5.54 -19.54
N LEU A 8 6.05 6.21 -19.35
CA LEU A 8 6.68 7.10 -20.32
C LEU A 8 7.25 6.31 -21.52
N LEU A 9 6.36 5.80 -22.37
CA LEU A 9 6.73 5.12 -23.58
C LEU A 9 7.26 6.13 -24.61
N PRO A 10 8.35 5.80 -25.33
CA PRO A 10 8.88 6.68 -26.38
C PRO A 10 7.82 6.88 -27.48
N GLN A 11 7.63 8.13 -27.87
CA GLN A 11 6.61 8.55 -28.85
C GLN A 11 7.17 8.63 -30.29
N SER A 12 8.48 8.42 -30.46
CA SER A 12 9.14 8.43 -31.77
C SER A 12 9.17 7.02 -32.35
N ILE A 13 8.64 6.87 -33.56
CA ILE A 13 8.50 5.61 -34.29
C ILE A 13 9.88 5.06 -34.73
N GLY A 14 10.93 5.88 -34.69
CA GLY A 14 12.27 5.53 -35.19
C GLY A 14 13.21 4.85 -34.18
N ASP A 15 12.85 4.77 -32.90
CA ASP A 15 13.81 4.38 -31.85
C ASP A 15 13.38 3.09 -31.11
N GLY A 16 13.36 1.97 -31.85
CA GLY A 16 12.92 0.67 -31.34
C GLY A 16 13.70 0.17 -30.10
N ASN A 17 14.98 0.57 -29.98
CA ASN A 17 15.80 0.26 -28.80
C ASN A 17 15.30 1.00 -27.54
N ALA A 18 14.87 2.26 -27.68
CA ALA A 18 14.28 3.02 -26.59
C ALA A 18 12.98 2.36 -26.10
N LEU A 19 12.15 1.87 -27.01
CA LEU A 19 10.92 1.15 -26.66
C LEU A 19 11.22 -0.15 -25.91
N LEU A 20 12.16 -0.95 -26.42
CA LEU A 20 12.55 -2.21 -25.78
C LEU A 20 13.08 -1.97 -24.35
N PHE A 21 13.88 -0.92 -24.17
CA PHE A 21 14.39 -0.54 -22.85
C PHE A 21 13.27 -0.12 -21.90
N ALA A 22 12.35 0.73 -22.36
CA ALA A 22 11.21 1.19 -21.56
C ALA A 22 10.31 0.01 -21.12
N LEU A 23 10.00 -0.91 -22.05
CA LEU A 23 9.22 -2.10 -21.76
C LEU A 23 9.94 -3.00 -20.75
N LYS A 24 11.22 -3.30 -20.96
CA LYS A 24 12.02 -4.12 -20.04
C LYS A 24 11.98 -3.56 -18.61
N LYS A 25 12.20 -2.25 -18.47
CA LYS A 25 12.15 -1.56 -17.17
C LYS A 25 10.78 -1.72 -16.52
N TYR A 26 9.71 -1.49 -17.27
CA TYR A 26 8.34 -1.56 -16.74
C TYR A 26 7.96 -2.98 -16.32
N PHE A 27 8.28 -4.00 -17.12
CA PHE A 27 8.04 -5.40 -16.77
C PHE A 27 8.84 -5.84 -15.53
N GLN A 28 10.08 -5.35 -15.37
CA GLN A 28 10.86 -5.60 -14.16
C GLN A 28 10.20 -4.99 -12.91
N GLN A 29 9.69 -3.75 -13.00
CA GLN A 29 8.98 -3.11 -11.89
C GLN A 29 7.69 -3.85 -11.53
N ILE A 30 6.92 -4.29 -12.53
CA ILE A 30 5.73 -5.13 -12.30
C ILE A 30 6.10 -6.43 -11.61
N SER A 31 7.10 -7.15 -12.14
CA SER A 31 7.54 -8.44 -11.59
C SER A 31 7.95 -8.28 -10.13
N GLN A 32 8.74 -7.25 -9.81
CA GLN A 32 9.14 -6.96 -8.43
C GLN A 32 7.92 -6.69 -7.53
N LYS A 33 6.96 -5.88 -7.97
CA LYS A 33 5.78 -5.56 -7.17
C LYS A 33 4.88 -6.77 -6.94
N VAL A 34 4.67 -7.61 -7.96
CA VAL A 34 3.90 -8.85 -7.85
C VAL A 34 4.57 -9.83 -6.90
N ASN A 35 5.89 -10.02 -7.00
CA ASN A 35 6.62 -10.88 -6.07
C ASN A 35 6.54 -10.37 -4.63
N GLN A 36 6.70 -9.06 -4.41
CA GLN A 36 6.55 -8.48 -3.07
C GLN A 36 5.12 -8.64 -2.51
N LEU A 37 4.10 -8.59 -3.37
CA LEU A 37 2.72 -8.84 -2.97
C LEU A 37 2.51 -10.31 -2.57
N GLY A 38 3.05 -11.25 -3.35
CA GLY A 38 3.01 -12.68 -3.06
C GLY A 38 3.73 -13.04 -1.76
N ASP A 39 4.88 -12.41 -1.49
CA ASP A 39 5.64 -12.54 -0.25
C ASP A 39 4.93 -11.89 0.97
N GLY A 40 3.84 -11.16 0.76
CA GLY A 40 3.14 -10.42 1.81
C GLY A 40 3.91 -9.22 2.36
N ARG A 41 4.87 -8.68 1.60
CA ARG A 41 5.69 -7.54 2.05
C ARG A 41 4.88 -6.24 2.09
N MET A 42 5.06 -5.47 3.16
CA MET A 42 4.44 -4.14 3.30
C MET A 42 4.85 -3.17 2.18
N ALA A 43 6.05 -3.32 1.61
CA ALA A 43 6.53 -2.51 0.49
C ALA A 43 5.67 -2.64 -0.79
N ALA A 44 4.89 -3.72 -0.93
CA ALA A 44 3.98 -3.91 -2.05
C ALA A 44 2.68 -3.11 -1.91
N ARG A 45 2.31 -2.72 -0.68
CA ARG A 45 1.10 -1.96 -0.39
C ARG A 45 1.36 -0.48 -0.65
N ASP A 46 0.52 0.13 -1.48
CA ASP A 46 0.63 1.57 -1.77
C ASP A 46 -0.03 2.42 -0.67
N LEU A 47 -1.12 1.92 -0.09
CA LEU A 47 -1.89 2.63 0.93
C LEU A 47 -1.43 2.22 2.34
N THR A 48 -0.37 2.88 2.81
CA THR A 48 0.23 2.63 4.13
C THR A 48 0.44 3.93 4.89
N ALA A 49 0.33 3.88 6.21
CA ALA A 49 0.58 5.03 7.08
C ALA A 49 1.10 4.58 8.44
N THR A 50 1.77 5.47 9.16
CA THR A 50 2.23 5.23 10.54
C THR A 50 1.16 5.60 11.59
N ALA A 51 0.11 6.31 11.17
CA ALA A 51 -1.01 6.73 12.01
C ALA A 51 -2.32 6.77 11.18
N VAL A 52 -3.45 6.94 11.87
CA VAL A 52 -4.76 7.13 11.23
C VAL A 52 -4.67 8.31 10.23
N PRO A 53 -5.16 8.17 8.99
CA PRO A 53 -5.19 9.28 8.04
C PRO A 53 -5.99 10.47 8.55
N THR A 54 -5.42 11.67 8.45
CA THR A 54 -6.08 12.95 8.79
C THR A 54 -6.35 13.81 7.56
N THR A 55 -5.88 13.40 6.38
CA THR A 55 -6.04 14.07 5.09
C THR A 55 -6.21 13.04 3.99
N GLY A 56 -6.75 13.45 2.83
CA GLY A 56 -7.02 12.56 1.70
C GLY A 56 -8.50 12.19 1.56
N MET A 57 -8.92 11.87 0.35
CA MET A 57 -10.27 11.40 0.04
C MET A 57 -10.31 9.87 0.17
N TYR A 58 -11.23 9.36 0.98
CA TYR A 58 -11.40 7.92 1.19
C TYR A 58 -12.86 7.51 1.00
N ALA A 59 -13.05 6.37 0.37
CA ALA A 59 -14.33 5.69 0.29
C ALA A 59 -14.52 4.77 1.50
N LYS A 60 -15.79 4.49 1.84
CA LYS A 60 -16.12 3.46 2.84
C LYS A 60 -15.58 2.11 2.35
N GLY A 61 -14.87 1.41 3.23
CA GLY A 61 -14.21 0.13 2.93
C GLY A 61 -12.72 0.24 2.60
N ASP A 62 -12.20 1.44 2.34
CA ASP A 62 -10.77 1.63 2.13
C ASP A 62 -9.96 1.20 3.36
N PHE A 63 -8.87 0.47 3.12
CA PHE A 63 -7.99 -0.04 4.16
C PHE A 63 -6.60 0.59 4.06
N VAL A 64 -6.19 1.30 5.10
CA VAL A 64 -4.84 1.84 5.22
C VAL A 64 -4.04 0.93 6.14
N ALA A 65 -2.98 0.29 5.62
CA ALA A 65 -2.18 -0.61 6.41
C ALA A 65 -1.21 0.15 7.32
N ASN A 66 -1.05 -0.32 8.57
CA ASN A 66 -0.09 0.28 9.50
C ASN A 66 1.33 -0.14 9.13
N SER A 67 2.18 0.82 8.76
CA SER A 67 3.57 0.57 8.40
C SER A 67 4.52 0.47 9.61
N ASN A 68 4.04 0.76 10.82
CA ASN A 68 4.80 0.65 12.06
C ASN A 68 3.97 -0.07 13.15
N PRO A 69 3.70 -1.38 13.00
CA PRO A 69 2.94 -2.14 13.98
C PRO A 69 3.73 -2.27 15.29
N VAL A 70 3.08 -1.96 16.41
CA VAL A 70 3.61 -2.13 17.76
C VAL A 70 2.59 -2.92 18.57
N GLU A 71 3.08 -3.80 19.45
CA GLU A 71 2.25 -4.52 20.40
C GLU A 71 1.81 -3.58 21.53
N LEU A 72 0.51 -3.48 21.75
CA LEU A 72 -0.13 -2.61 22.73
C LEU A 72 -1.04 -3.44 23.65
N GLY A 73 -1.45 -2.85 24.77
CA GLY A 73 -2.39 -3.47 25.71
C GLY A 73 -1.74 -4.01 26.97
N ALA A 74 -2.58 -4.48 27.89
CA ALA A 74 -2.17 -5.14 29.13
C ALA A 74 -1.92 -6.64 28.90
N ALA A 75 -1.26 -7.29 29.86
CA ALA A 75 -1.05 -8.74 29.84
C ALA A 75 -2.38 -9.49 29.63
N SER A 76 -2.34 -10.57 28.84
CA SER A 76 -3.49 -11.39 28.44
C SER A 76 -4.53 -10.70 27.56
N ASN A 77 -4.30 -9.44 27.15
CA ASN A 77 -5.15 -8.66 26.25
C ASN A 77 -4.33 -7.87 25.23
N LYS A 78 -3.12 -8.34 24.91
CA LYS A 78 -2.26 -7.65 23.97
C LYS A 78 -2.77 -7.75 22.53
N TYR A 79 -2.54 -6.68 21.77
CA TYR A 79 -2.96 -6.58 20.38
C TYR A 79 -1.98 -5.76 19.54
N VAL A 80 -2.03 -5.96 18.24
CA VAL A 80 -1.35 -5.13 17.24
C VAL A 80 -2.40 -4.46 16.36
N ILE A 81 -2.19 -3.17 16.06
CA ILE A 81 -2.98 -2.46 15.06
C ILE A 81 -2.35 -2.75 13.69
N THR A 82 -3.04 -3.53 12.86
CA THR A 82 -2.56 -3.88 11.51
C THR A 82 -2.93 -2.83 10.46
N GLY A 83 -3.86 -1.95 10.78
CA GLY A 83 -4.27 -0.84 9.93
C GLY A 83 -5.58 -0.20 10.37
N TRP A 84 -6.19 0.54 9.45
CA TRP A 84 -7.42 1.29 9.68
C TRP A 84 -8.40 1.09 8.53
N ILE A 85 -9.66 0.81 8.86
CA ILE A 85 -10.76 0.66 7.90
C ILE A 85 -11.59 1.94 7.91
N CYS A 86 -11.82 2.52 6.73
CA CYS A 86 -12.74 3.64 6.56
C CYS A 86 -14.19 3.16 6.68
N THR A 87 -14.92 3.58 7.72
CA THR A 87 -16.32 3.20 7.95
C THR A 87 -17.32 4.21 7.40
N VAL A 88 -16.89 5.47 7.22
CA VAL A 88 -17.65 6.56 6.60
C VAL A 88 -16.71 7.31 5.65
N GLY A 89 -17.05 7.40 4.36
CA GLY A 89 -16.20 8.09 3.38
C GLY A 89 -16.15 9.62 3.58
N GLY A 90 -15.09 10.27 3.12
CA GLY A 90 -14.92 11.73 3.23
C GLY A 90 -13.47 12.21 3.10
N THR A 91 -13.23 13.47 3.50
CA THR A 91 -11.92 14.15 3.48
C THR A 91 -11.51 14.69 4.86
N PRO A 92 -10.92 13.87 5.75
CA PRO A 92 -10.80 12.42 5.65
C PRO A 92 -12.10 11.71 6.03
N GLY A 93 -12.26 10.46 5.61
CA GLY A 93 -13.30 9.58 6.13
C GLY A 93 -13.14 9.30 7.63
N THR A 94 -14.11 8.62 8.24
CA THR A 94 -14.00 8.10 9.62
C THR A 94 -13.34 6.73 9.59
N PHE A 95 -12.29 6.56 10.40
CA PHE A 95 -11.50 5.33 10.45
C PHE A 95 -11.62 4.60 11.79
N VAL A 96 -11.66 3.27 11.72
CA VAL A 96 -11.62 2.38 12.88
C VAL A 96 -10.35 1.53 12.83
N GLN A 97 -9.74 1.28 13.99
CA GLN A 97 -8.54 0.45 14.11
C GLN A 97 -8.87 -1.03 13.85
N ALA A 98 -8.17 -1.64 12.90
CA ALA A 98 -8.15 -3.09 12.73
C ALA A 98 -7.12 -3.68 13.71
N ARG A 99 -7.61 -4.32 14.76
CA ARG A 99 -6.79 -4.92 15.83
C ARG A 99 -6.73 -6.43 15.66
N VAL A 100 -5.55 -7.00 15.85
CA VAL A 100 -5.33 -8.44 15.94
C VAL A 100 -4.78 -8.75 17.33
N LEU A 101 -5.48 -9.60 18.08
CA LEU A 101 -5.02 -10.07 19.39
C LEU A 101 -3.76 -10.93 19.19
N THR A 102 -2.72 -10.70 20.00
CA THR A 102 -1.46 -11.46 19.89
C THR A 102 -1.43 -12.70 20.79
N GLY A 103 -2.38 -12.82 21.73
CA GLY A 103 -2.49 -13.98 22.62
C GLY A 103 -1.48 -14.00 23.78
N ASN A 104 -0.82 -12.87 24.05
CA ASN A 104 0.12 -12.65 25.16
C ASN A 104 -0.50 -11.81 26.29
#